data_AF-A0A2V5RAH2-F1
#
_entry.id   AF-A0A2V5RAH2-F1
#
_cell.length_a   1.000
_cell.length_b   1.000
_cell.length_c   1.000
_cell.angle_alpha   90.00
_cell.angle_beta   90.00
_cell.angle_gamma   90.00
#
_symmetry.space_group_name_H-M   'P 1'
#
loop_
_entity.id
_entity.type
_entity.pdbx_description
1 polymer ?
#
loop_
_entity_poly.entity_id
_entity_poly.type
_entity_poly.pdbx_seq_one_letter_code
_entity_poly.pdbx_strand_id
1 'polypeptide(L)'
;MPAIWFASPALNCSIHAQVSTEEAIVVTAEEVPSAYGAPPGLSRSRFSNAVNAYVLPPWSFFFGELYEGQGFRHGPPDHLFTQEIEMGLPYRFNVAAEAQFERFNGGGGAQTVSLEARWALADWNKIPLNPTIFAEYKFGVGTIRHEEVPPPPGGGEEEEESGPPKVPDAYEVRLLLAQDFFERVEWAMNWFFEKENTGDRGREWGFSQAAMIPVLLPNERLKVGIEMEYKNVTTKDTRGDPLNSFVIGPTVAWKPTAQTRLDVSPLFGCTHDSPIAEVFVAFSWLFGGERAEAEAPVSSRFRYYSDASYSRSGKDSGKEMKQVAYVPPCPQWYGDREWNVNLWGTYAFTNTEYNPNLWLLDIVQSTSEGHPVLGTYDHYIGGDHAWGGGGDIKYFFCRYVGVGVEGFALDARKSGYDIFEDPTIPIFTRTRINHDHVVGSVLGTLTLRYPIACTRLAPYAWAGVGAIFGGGERDVLHTQGPPDAFEVHAQTDHFGSETKVLGQFGAGLEFRIARHFGWTNDLSFGVIDGPRNNFGILRSGLNFAF
;
A
#
# COMPACT_ATOMS: atom_id res chain seq x y z
N MET A 1 59.41 76.96 -44.03
CA MET A 1 58.80 76.18 -45.14
C MET A 1 59.08 74.70 -44.89
N PRO A 2 58.17 73.77 -45.18
CA PRO A 2 56.77 73.70 -44.75
C PRO A 2 56.44 72.34 -44.09
N ALA A 3 55.28 72.27 -43.44
CA ALA A 3 54.62 71.05 -43.02
C ALA A 3 54.12 70.24 -44.22
N ILE A 4 54.19 68.90 -44.16
CA ILE A 4 53.34 68.02 -44.99
C ILE A 4 52.85 66.83 -44.16
N TRP A 5 51.53 66.73 -44.16
CA TRP A 5 50.67 65.67 -43.65
C TRP A 5 50.79 64.37 -44.46
N PHE A 6 50.65 63.22 -43.80
CA PHE A 6 50.07 62.00 -44.39
C PHE A 6 49.33 61.26 -43.24
N ALA A 7 48.01 61.41 -43.14
CA ALA A 7 46.98 60.59 -43.79
C ALA A 7 46.94 59.15 -43.25
N SER A 8 46.05 58.93 -42.27
CA SER A 8 45.55 57.60 -41.91
C SER A 8 44.69 57.03 -43.03
N PRO A 9 44.87 55.77 -43.43
CA PRO A 9 43.77 54.92 -43.85
C PRO A 9 43.22 54.20 -42.61
N ALA A 10 41.95 54.48 -42.31
CA ALA A 10 41.15 53.67 -41.40
C ALA A 10 41.07 52.23 -41.95
N LEU A 11 41.84 51.31 -41.38
CA LEU A 11 41.61 49.89 -41.55
C LEU A 11 40.45 49.51 -40.62
N ASN A 12 39.24 49.52 -41.19
CA ASN A 12 38.11 48.76 -40.67
C ASN A 12 38.48 47.27 -40.70
N CYS A 13 39.18 46.80 -39.67
CA CYS A 13 39.22 45.39 -39.38
C CYS A 13 38.09 45.13 -38.39
N SER A 14 36.91 44.84 -38.93
CA SER A 14 35.82 44.21 -38.20
C SER A 14 36.29 42.81 -37.82
N ILE A 15 37.09 42.71 -36.76
CA ILE A 15 37.29 41.45 -36.06
C ILE A 15 35.95 41.16 -35.42
N HIS A 16 35.11 40.40 -36.14
CA HIS A 16 34.07 39.62 -35.51
C HIS A 16 34.79 38.65 -34.59
N ALA A 17 35.04 39.10 -33.36
CA ALA A 17 35.21 38.20 -32.24
C ALA A 17 33.96 37.33 -32.26
N GLN A 18 34.12 36.10 -32.73
CA GLN A 18 33.17 35.04 -32.48
C GLN A 18 33.30 34.81 -30.97
N VAL A 19 32.60 35.65 -30.20
CA VAL A 19 32.26 35.34 -28.83
C VAL A 19 31.55 34.02 -28.97
N SER A 20 32.21 32.94 -28.57
CA SER A 20 31.48 31.74 -28.21
C SER A 20 30.55 32.19 -27.10
N THR A 21 29.32 32.52 -27.45
CA THR A 21 28.20 32.39 -26.54
C THR A 21 28.18 30.90 -26.20
N GLU A 22 29.03 30.50 -25.25
CA GLU A 22 28.63 29.49 -24.29
C GLU A 22 27.38 30.08 -23.65
N GLU A 23 26.23 29.85 -24.28
CA GLU A 23 25.03 29.72 -23.50
C GLU A 23 25.38 28.66 -22.47
N ALA A 24 25.54 29.09 -21.23
CA ALA A 24 25.52 28.19 -20.11
C ALA A 24 24.16 27.48 -20.21
N ILE A 25 24.14 26.31 -20.85
CA ILE A 25 23.03 25.38 -20.73
C ILE A 25 23.08 24.93 -19.28
N VAL A 26 22.46 25.71 -18.42
CA VAL A 26 22.14 25.29 -17.07
C VAL A 26 21.07 24.22 -17.26
N VAL A 27 21.50 22.97 -17.39
CA VAL A 27 20.61 21.83 -17.21
C VAL A 27 20.31 21.78 -15.72
N THR A 28 19.32 22.56 -15.27
CA THR A 28 18.68 22.37 -13.98
C THR A 28 17.97 21.03 -14.05
N ALA A 29 18.58 19.99 -13.48
CA ALA A 29 17.97 18.68 -13.41
C ALA A 29 16.73 18.72 -12.48
N GLU A 30 15.59 18.44 -13.10
CA GLU A 30 14.54 17.52 -12.61
C GLU A 30 13.62 18.07 -11.50
N GLU A 31 12.77 19.04 -11.86
CA GLU A 31 11.49 19.23 -11.16
C GLU A 31 10.53 18.11 -11.55
N VAL A 32 9.79 17.63 -10.57
CA VAL A 32 8.62 16.77 -10.77
C VAL A 32 7.64 17.47 -11.74
N PRO A 33 7.01 16.75 -12.68
CA PRO A 33 6.02 17.37 -13.57
C PRO A 33 4.93 18.11 -12.76
N SER A 34 4.65 19.35 -13.14
CA SER A 34 3.56 20.15 -12.57
C SER A 34 2.21 19.63 -13.04
N ALA A 35 1.26 19.44 -12.11
CA ALA A 35 -0.10 19.08 -12.44
C ALA A 35 -0.93 20.35 -12.71
N TYR A 36 -1.29 20.60 -13.97
CA TYR A 36 -2.25 21.65 -14.34
C TYR A 36 -1.90 23.06 -13.80
N GLY A 37 -0.60 23.38 -13.75
CA GLY A 37 -0.09 24.67 -13.27
C GLY A 37 0.18 24.75 -11.77
N ALA A 38 -0.03 23.66 -11.01
CA ALA A 38 0.26 23.60 -9.58
C ALA A 38 1.78 23.50 -9.32
N PRO A 39 2.29 24.12 -8.24
CA PRO A 39 3.67 23.94 -7.81
C PRO A 39 4.04 22.46 -7.65
N PRO A 40 5.31 22.07 -7.91
CA PRO A 40 5.76 20.69 -7.78
C PRO A 40 5.50 20.09 -6.39
N GLY A 41 5.55 20.88 -5.31
CA GLY A 41 5.23 20.44 -3.96
C GLY A 41 3.78 20.00 -3.77
N LEU A 42 2.86 20.65 -4.49
CA LEU A 42 1.41 20.44 -4.38
C LEU A 42 0.88 19.43 -5.42
N SER A 43 1.75 18.97 -6.33
CA SER A 43 1.45 18.01 -7.40
C SER A 43 1.86 16.56 -7.08
N ARG A 44 2.06 16.19 -5.80
CA ARG A 44 2.62 14.87 -5.38
C ARG A 44 1.67 14.03 -4.52
N SER A 45 0.37 14.20 -4.69
CA SER A 45 -0.67 13.61 -3.84
C SER A 45 -0.64 14.06 -2.38
N ARG A 46 0.33 13.57 -1.61
CA ARG A 46 0.54 13.92 -0.20
C ARG A 46 1.32 15.22 -0.08
N PHE A 47 0.69 16.22 0.52
CA PHE A 47 1.31 17.49 0.86
C PHE A 47 2.17 17.33 2.12
N SER A 48 1.61 16.73 3.17
CA SER A 48 2.29 16.26 4.40
C SER A 48 1.80 14.85 4.73
N ASN A 49 2.05 14.33 5.94
CA ASN A 49 1.73 12.94 6.28
C ASN A 49 0.21 12.68 6.34
N ALA A 50 -0.55 13.60 6.95
CA ALA A 50 -2.01 13.54 7.13
C ALA A 50 -2.79 14.43 6.13
N VAL A 51 -2.11 15.15 5.23
CA VAL A 51 -2.75 16.14 4.34
C VAL A 51 -2.42 15.86 2.88
N ASN A 52 -3.46 15.79 2.06
CA ASN A 52 -3.36 15.80 0.59
C ASN A 52 -3.61 17.23 0.07
N ALA A 53 -3.19 17.54 -1.16
CA ALA A 53 -3.41 18.88 -1.72
C ALA A 53 -4.26 18.84 -2.99
N TYR A 54 -3.65 18.40 -4.09
CA TYR A 54 -4.22 18.51 -5.43
C TYR A 54 -4.17 17.15 -6.13
N VAL A 55 -4.07 17.16 -7.46
CA VAL A 55 -4.01 15.96 -8.30
C VAL A 55 -2.60 15.72 -8.85
N LEU A 56 -2.41 14.52 -9.38
CA LEU A 56 -1.15 14.12 -10.00
C LEU A 56 -1.14 14.57 -11.46
N PRO A 57 0.04 14.78 -12.06
CA PRO A 57 0.16 14.94 -13.50
C PRO A 57 -0.41 13.73 -14.26
N PRO A 58 -1.03 13.91 -15.43
CA PRO A 58 -1.52 12.80 -16.24
C PRO A 58 -0.43 11.75 -16.49
N TRP A 59 -0.78 10.49 -16.27
CA TRP A 59 0.08 9.31 -16.45
C TRP A 59 1.31 9.28 -15.54
N SER A 60 1.31 10.07 -14.48
CA SER A 60 2.22 9.88 -13.36
C SER A 60 1.60 8.95 -12.33
N PHE A 61 2.48 8.30 -11.59
CA PHE A 61 2.16 7.33 -10.57
C PHE A 61 2.86 7.71 -9.28
N PHE A 62 2.10 7.70 -8.20
CA PHE A 62 2.57 7.87 -6.84
C PHE A 62 2.51 6.52 -6.14
N PHE A 63 3.57 6.21 -5.41
CA PHE A 63 3.63 5.11 -4.47
C PHE A 63 3.96 5.66 -3.10
N GLY A 64 3.19 5.30 -2.08
CA GLY A 64 3.35 5.72 -0.70
C GLY A 64 3.44 4.54 0.24
N GLU A 65 4.36 4.62 1.19
CA GLU A 65 4.48 3.73 2.34
C GLU A 65 4.45 4.61 3.58
N LEU A 66 3.37 4.52 4.35
CA LEU A 66 3.14 5.34 5.53
C LEU A 66 3.12 4.44 6.76
N TYR A 67 3.92 4.80 7.74
CA TYR A 67 3.82 4.30 9.09
C TYR A 67 3.21 5.39 9.98
N GLU A 68 2.25 4.99 10.81
CA GLU A 68 1.66 5.82 11.86
C GLU A 68 1.78 5.05 13.19
N GLY A 69 2.30 5.73 14.22
CA GLY A 69 2.43 5.17 15.56
C GLY A 69 1.79 6.06 16.60
N GLN A 70 0.82 5.53 17.33
CA GLN A 70 0.09 6.25 18.37
C GLN A 70 0.50 5.77 19.76
N GLY A 71 0.94 6.70 20.61
CA GLY A 71 1.29 6.44 22.01
C GLY A 71 0.23 6.99 22.96
N PHE A 72 -0.49 6.11 23.66
CA PHE A 72 -1.56 6.49 24.59
C PHE A 72 -1.07 6.69 26.03
N ARG A 73 -1.86 7.41 26.85
CA ARG A 73 -1.60 7.56 28.31
C ARG A 73 -1.76 6.25 29.06
N HIS A 74 -2.71 5.43 28.62
CA HIS A 74 -3.05 4.14 29.20
C HIS A 74 -3.26 3.16 28.05
N GLY A 75 -2.70 1.96 28.17
CA GLY A 75 -2.76 0.94 27.12
C GLY A 75 -1.48 0.85 26.28
N PRO A 76 -1.33 -0.23 25.49
CA PRO A 76 -0.21 -0.41 24.57
C PRO A 76 -0.31 0.57 23.39
N PRO A 77 0.82 0.92 22.74
CA PRO A 77 0.80 1.75 21.54
C PRO A 77 0.14 1.02 20.38
N ASP A 78 -0.41 1.80 19.45
CA ASP A 78 -0.93 1.31 18.18
C ASP A 78 0.00 1.67 17.02
N HIS A 79 0.00 0.82 16.01
CA HIS A 79 0.88 0.89 14.86
C HIS A 79 0.09 0.59 13.60
N LEU A 80 -0.07 1.59 12.74
CA LEU A 80 -0.71 1.47 11.44
C LEU A 80 0.34 1.57 10.34
N PHE A 81 0.13 0.79 9.29
CA PHE A 81 0.97 0.76 8.11
C PHE A 81 0.09 0.79 6.86
N THR A 82 0.33 1.77 6.01
CA THR A 82 -0.52 2.06 4.85
C THR A 82 0.33 2.05 3.58
N GLN A 83 -0.08 1.24 2.60
CA GLN A 83 0.52 1.19 1.27
C GLN A 83 -0.44 1.81 0.26
N GLU A 84 0.00 2.83 -0.47
CA GLU A 84 -0.81 3.58 -1.43
C GLU A 84 -0.20 3.50 -2.83
N ILE A 85 -1.01 3.22 -3.85
CA ILE A 85 -0.66 3.42 -5.26
C ILE A 85 -1.72 4.32 -5.89
N GLU A 86 -1.30 5.46 -6.40
CA GLU A 86 -2.18 6.42 -7.08
C GLU A 86 -1.68 6.71 -8.50
N MET A 87 -2.62 6.93 -9.41
CA MET A 87 -2.36 7.26 -10.81
C MET A 87 -3.09 8.55 -11.19
N GLY A 88 -2.35 9.49 -11.77
CA GLY A 88 -2.91 10.67 -12.41
C GLY A 88 -3.49 10.34 -13.79
N LEU A 89 -4.69 10.82 -14.06
CA LEU A 89 -5.40 10.71 -15.33
C LEU A 89 -5.64 12.11 -15.94
N PRO A 90 -5.89 12.19 -17.26
CA PRO A 90 -6.32 13.43 -17.89
C PRO A 90 -7.58 14.00 -17.22
N TYR A 91 -7.82 15.30 -17.45
CA TYR A 91 -8.97 16.04 -16.89
C TYR A 91 -8.98 16.18 -15.36
N ARG A 92 -7.78 16.29 -14.74
CA ARG A 92 -7.57 16.58 -13.32
C ARG A 92 -8.16 15.52 -12.41
N PHE A 93 -8.00 14.26 -12.79
CA PHE A 93 -8.60 13.14 -12.08
C PHE A 93 -7.51 12.16 -11.65
N ASN A 94 -7.60 11.63 -10.44
CA ASN A 94 -6.73 10.55 -9.99
C ASN A 94 -7.57 9.38 -9.51
N VAL A 95 -6.97 8.20 -9.59
CA VAL A 95 -7.47 6.97 -8.95
C VAL A 95 -6.38 6.38 -8.07
N ALA A 96 -6.73 5.89 -6.90
CA ALA A 96 -5.80 5.20 -6.02
C ALA A 96 -6.37 3.88 -5.50
N ALA A 97 -5.47 3.00 -5.07
CA ALA A 97 -5.76 1.87 -4.24
C ALA A 97 -4.87 1.91 -3.00
N GLU A 98 -5.47 1.69 -1.83
CA GLU A 98 -4.78 1.68 -0.55
C GLU A 98 -4.94 0.32 0.13
N ALA A 99 -3.92 -0.14 0.85
CA ALA A 99 -3.99 -1.26 1.76
C ALA A 99 -3.45 -0.85 3.12
N GLN A 100 -4.27 -1.01 4.15
CA GLN A 100 -3.95 -0.64 5.52
C GLN A 100 -3.77 -1.91 6.37
N PHE A 101 -2.75 -1.89 7.21
CA PHE A 101 -2.39 -2.95 8.13
C PHE A 101 -2.22 -2.37 9.53
N GLU A 102 -2.65 -3.11 10.54
CA GLU A 102 -2.55 -2.70 11.93
C GLU A 102 -1.71 -3.68 12.74
N ARG A 103 -1.05 -3.19 13.78
CA ARG A 103 -0.36 -3.99 14.80
C ARG A 103 -0.64 -3.40 16.18
N PHE A 104 -1.45 -4.11 16.94
CA PHE A 104 -1.84 -3.74 18.29
C PHE A 104 -1.64 -4.91 19.28
N ASN A 105 -1.08 -4.60 20.46
CA ASN A 105 -0.92 -5.52 21.59
C ASN A 105 -0.31 -6.91 21.24
N GLY A 106 0.64 -6.94 20.31
CA GLY A 106 1.33 -8.17 19.88
C GLY A 106 0.71 -8.90 18.69
N GLY A 107 -0.58 -8.64 18.38
CA GLY A 107 -1.25 -9.09 17.15
C GLY A 107 -1.09 -8.09 16.01
N GLY A 108 -1.39 -8.50 14.78
CA GLY A 108 -1.48 -7.61 13.62
C GLY A 108 -2.20 -8.27 12.45
N GLY A 109 -2.57 -7.48 11.45
CA GLY A 109 -3.33 -7.97 10.30
C GLY A 109 -3.66 -6.88 9.30
N ALA A 110 -4.19 -7.27 8.14
CA ALA A 110 -4.81 -6.32 7.21
C ALA A 110 -6.09 -5.78 7.84
N GLN A 111 -6.32 -4.47 7.75
CA GLN A 111 -7.47 -3.78 8.31
C GLN A 111 -8.46 -3.45 7.18
N THR A 112 -8.02 -2.65 6.22
CA THR A 112 -8.82 -2.20 5.08
C THR A 112 -8.06 -2.32 3.76
N VAL A 113 -8.82 -2.47 2.68
CA VAL A 113 -8.37 -2.16 1.32
C VAL A 113 -9.32 -1.09 0.80
N SER A 114 -8.81 -0.05 0.16
CA SER A 114 -9.67 1.02 -0.34
C SER A 114 -9.44 1.35 -1.81
N LEU A 115 -10.46 1.93 -2.42
CA LEU A 115 -10.39 2.55 -3.73
C LEU A 115 -10.75 4.02 -3.61
N GLU A 116 -9.89 4.86 -4.16
CA GLU A 116 -10.01 6.30 -4.05
C GLU A 116 -10.15 6.95 -5.42
N ALA A 117 -10.90 8.05 -5.46
CA ALA A 117 -11.00 8.93 -6.59
C ALA A 117 -10.82 10.38 -6.14
N ARG A 118 -9.98 11.12 -6.86
CA ARG A 118 -9.72 12.54 -6.58
C ARG A 118 -9.93 13.37 -7.83
N TRP A 119 -10.63 14.50 -7.70
CA TRP A 119 -10.94 15.38 -8.82
C TRP A 119 -10.79 16.86 -8.49
N ALA A 120 -9.91 17.55 -9.19
CA ALA A 120 -9.74 18.99 -9.03
C ALA A 120 -10.71 19.78 -9.93
N LEU A 121 -11.45 20.70 -9.30
CA LEU A 121 -12.57 21.39 -9.95
C LEU A 121 -12.14 22.35 -11.07
N ALA A 122 -10.92 22.87 -11.00
CA ALA A 122 -10.33 23.71 -12.03
C ALA A 122 -8.80 23.55 -12.04
N ASP A 123 -8.15 24.05 -13.11
CA ASP A 123 -6.69 24.19 -13.13
C ASP A 123 -6.23 25.10 -11.98
N TRP A 124 -4.96 24.96 -11.62
CA TRP A 124 -4.39 25.68 -10.48
C TRP A 124 -4.57 27.20 -10.61
N ASN A 125 -4.91 27.84 -9.48
CA ASN A 125 -5.22 29.26 -9.31
C ASN A 125 -6.33 29.82 -10.21
N LYS A 126 -7.18 28.98 -10.83
CA LYS A 126 -8.37 29.47 -11.57
C LYS A 126 -9.50 29.86 -10.65
N ILE A 127 -9.61 29.22 -9.50
CA ILE A 127 -10.57 29.53 -8.44
C ILE A 127 -9.82 29.51 -7.09
N PRO A 128 -10.27 30.29 -6.10
CA PRO A 128 -9.54 30.41 -4.83
C PRO A 128 -9.34 29.06 -4.14
N LEU A 129 -8.16 28.85 -3.57
CA LEU A 129 -7.80 27.69 -2.74
C LEU A 129 -7.84 26.31 -3.43
N ASN A 130 -7.95 26.28 -4.77
CA ASN A 130 -7.80 25.06 -5.58
C ASN A 130 -8.61 23.85 -5.06
N PRO A 131 -9.93 24.00 -4.87
CA PRO A 131 -10.77 22.97 -4.28
C PRO A 131 -10.73 21.69 -5.11
N THR A 132 -10.48 20.60 -4.40
CA THR A 132 -10.38 19.24 -4.94
C THR A 132 -11.28 18.32 -4.13
N ILE A 133 -12.12 17.55 -4.82
CA ILE A 133 -13.00 16.58 -4.19
C ILE A 133 -12.27 15.25 -4.14
N PHE A 134 -12.36 14.58 -2.99
CA PHE A 134 -11.85 13.24 -2.78
C PHE A 134 -13.00 12.36 -2.29
N ALA A 135 -13.09 11.16 -2.83
CA ALA A 135 -14.03 10.13 -2.41
C ALA A 135 -13.31 8.80 -2.33
N GLU A 136 -13.57 8.07 -1.26
CA GLU A 136 -12.95 6.79 -0.98
C GLU A 136 -14.02 5.80 -0.51
N TYR A 137 -13.87 4.55 -0.94
CA TYR A 137 -14.63 3.43 -0.40
C TYR A 137 -13.65 2.43 0.22
N LYS A 138 -13.80 2.19 1.52
CA LYS A 138 -12.99 1.28 2.31
C LYS A 138 -13.72 -0.05 2.45
N PHE A 139 -13.07 -1.12 2.03
CA PHE A 139 -13.51 -2.50 2.24
C PHE A 139 -12.87 -3.02 3.52
N GLY A 140 -13.69 -3.42 4.48
CA GLY A 140 -13.21 -4.02 5.71
C GLY A 140 -12.78 -5.46 5.46
N VAL A 141 -11.47 -5.73 5.52
CA VAL A 141 -10.90 -7.06 5.28
C VAL A 141 -10.39 -7.74 6.55
N GLY A 142 -10.20 -6.95 7.62
CA GLY A 142 -9.72 -7.39 8.91
C GLY A 142 -10.78 -7.51 9.99
N THR A 143 -10.31 -7.87 11.19
CA THR A 143 -11.05 -7.82 12.45
C THR A 143 -10.69 -6.54 13.18
N ILE A 144 -11.65 -5.89 13.83
CA ILE A 144 -11.43 -4.77 14.74
C ILE A 144 -10.59 -5.29 15.92
N ARG A 145 -9.34 -4.86 16.02
CA ARG A 145 -8.45 -5.19 17.15
C ARG A 145 -8.33 -4.05 18.16
N HIS A 146 -8.79 -2.86 17.79
CA HIS A 146 -8.91 -1.69 18.64
C HIS A 146 -10.21 -0.97 18.29
N GLU A 147 -11.11 -0.80 19.26
CA GLU A 147 -12.25 0.08 19.11
C GLU A 147 -11.83 1.51 19.45
N GLU A 148 -12.08 2.45 18.56
CA GLU A 148 -11.79 3.87 18.81
C GLU A 148 -12.61 4.42 19.99
N VAL A 149 -13.74 3.79 20.32
CA VAL A 149 -14.64 4.18 21.40
C VAL A 149 -14.64 3.13 22.51
N PRO A 150 -14.54 3.51 23.80
CA PRO A 150 -14.73 2.58 24.90
C PRO A 150 -16.11 1.91 24.81
N PRO A 151 -16.24 0.61 25.09
CA PRO A 151 -17.52 -0.07 25.05
C PRO A 151 -18.50 0.59 26.03
N PRO A 152 -19.79 0.70 25.68
CA PRO A 152 -20.78 1.37 26.51
C PRO A 152 -20.88 0.71 27.89
N PRO A 153 -21.01 1.50 28.98
CA PRO A 153 -21.11 0.95 30.33
C PRO A 153 -22.44 0.20 30.49
N GLY A 154 -22.38 -1.13 30.56
CA GLY A 154 -23.54 -1.98 30.81
C GLY A 154 -23.83 -3.06 29.77
N GLY A 155 -23.01 -3.20 28.72
CA GLY A 155 -23.01 -4.39 27.85
C GLY A 155 -22.32 -5.55 28.55
N GLY A 156 -23.01 -6.18 29.51
CA GLY A 156 -22.55 -7.42 30.11
C GLY A 156 -22.59 -8.57 29.10
N GLU A 157 -21.48 -9.32 29.01
CA GLU A 157 -21.39 -10.78 28.84
C GLU A 157 -22.26 -11.48 27.77
N GLU A 158 -22.77 -10.77 26.76
CA GLU A 158 -23.63 -11.36 25.72
C GLU A 158 -23.14 -10.97 24.32
N GLU A 159 -21.94 -11.41 23.92
CA GLU A 159 -21.54 -11.58 22.51
C GLU A 159 -20.18 -12.31 22.38
N GLU A 160 -19.94 -13.38 23.17
CA GLU A 160 -18.80 -14.30 22.96
C GLU A 160 -19.11 -15.40 21.92
N GLU A 161 -20.04 -15.17 20.99
CA GLU A 161 -20.48 -16.16 19.99
C GLU A 161 -19.84 -15.94 18.60
N SER A 162 -19.15 -14.83 18.40
CA SER A 162 -18.48 -14.44 17.16
C SER A 162 -17.05 -14.02 17.50
N GLY A 163 -16.06 -14.39 16.68
CA GLY A 163 -14.72 -13.82 16.78
C GLY A 163 -14.72 -12.28 16.75
N PRO A 164 -13.56 -11.62 16.94
CA PRO A 164 -13.47 -10.16 17.01
C PRO A 164 -14.21 -9.52 15.83
N PRO A 165 -15.04 -8.49 16.09
CA PRO A 165 -15.97 -7.96 15.09
C PRO A 165 -15.20 -7.55 13.84
N LYS A 166 -15.73 -7.79 12.64
CA LYS A 166 -15.05 -7.39 11.40
C LYS A 166 -15.04 -5.89 11.24
N VAL A 167 -13.96 -5.35 10.69
CA VAL A 167 -13.90 -3.95 10.27
C VAL A 167 -15.05 -3.73 9.28
N PRO A 168 -15.93 -2.74 9.51
CA PRO A 168 -17.04 -2.49 8.60
C PRO A 168 -16.56 -1.77 7.34
N ASP A 169 -17.25 -2.01 6.23
CA ASP A 169 -17.08 -1.16 5.05
C ASP A 169 -17.47 0.29 5.37
N ALA A 170 -16.72 1.25 4.83
CA ALA A 170 -16.97 2.67 5.03
C ALA A 170 -16.85 3.46 3.73
N TYR A 171 -17.49 4.61 3.68
CA TYR A 171 -17.21 5.61 2.66
C TYR A 171 -16.70 6.88 3.32
N GLU A 172 -15.72 7.49 2.66
CA GLU A 172 -15.13 8.75 3.10
C GLU A 172 -15.21 9.78 1.98
N VAL A 173 -15.54 11.02 2.33
CA VAL A 173 -15.52 12.15 1.42
C VAL A 173 -14.68 13.25 2.03
N ARG A 174 -13.75 13.80 1.24
CA ARG A 174 -12.93 14.94 1.65
C ARG A 174 -13.05 16.11 0.67
N LEU A 175 -12.98 17.32 1.21
CA LEU A 175 -12.72 18.55 0.47
C LEU A 175 -11.29 18.99 0.78
N LEU A 176 -10.44 18.93 -0.24
CA LEU A 176 -9.04 19.36 -0.15
C LEU A 176 -8.93 20.80 -0.65
N LEU A 177 -8.28 21.65 0.13
CA LEU A 177 -7.96 23.02 -0.20
C LEU A 177 -6.45 23.18 -0.14
N ALA A 178 -5.88 23.88 -1.12
CA ALA A 178 -4.44 24.10 -1.17
C ALA A 178 -4.10 25.46 -1.79
N GLN A 179 -3.08 26.10 -1.25
CA GLN A 179 -2.61 27.38 -1.74
C GLN A 179 -1.11 27.53 -1.48
N ASP A 180 -0.40 28.06 -2.47
CA ASP A 180 0.93 28.61 -2.27
C ASP A 180 0.80 30.12 -2.07
N PHE A 181 1.26 30.60 -0.92
CA PHE A 181 1.26 32.01 -0.54
C PHE A 181 2.67 32.60 -0.73
N PHE A 182 2.75 33.53 -1.68
CA PHE A 182 3.95 34.31 -1.98
C PHE A 182 5.20 33.47 -2.28
N GLU A 183 5.04 32.24 -2.80
CA GLU A 183 6.13 31.31 -3.14
C GLU A 183 7.03 30.99 -1.93
N ARG A 184 6.45 31.06 -0.73
CA ARG A 184 7.17 30.93 0.55
C ARG A 184 6.49 30.01 1.52
N VAL A 185 5.15 30.05 1.54
CA VAL A 185 4.35 29.25 2.47
C VAL A 185 3.37 28.45 1.64
N GLU A 186 3.63 27.16 1.52
CA GLU A 186 2.65 26.23 0.99
C GLU A 186 1.71 25.83 2.13
N TRP A 187 0.42 25.79 1.84
CA TRP A 187 -0.61 25.46 2.80
C TRP A 187 -1.62 24.52 2.17
N ALA A 188 -2.07 23.53 2.93
CA ALA A 188 -3.17 22.66 2.54
C ALA A 188 -4.04 22.30 3.75
N MET A 189 -5.31 22.00 3.47
CA MET A 189 -6.29 21.60 4.46
C MET A 189 -7.29 20.63 3.85
N ASN A 190 -7.53 19.52 4.54
CA ASN A 190 -8.55 18.54 4.21
C ASN A 190 -9.68 18.65 5.23
N TRP A 191 -10.91 18.87 4.77
CA TRP A 191 -12.10 18.57 5.57
C TRP A 191 -12.57 17.18 5.22
N PHE A 192 -12.83 16.33 6.19
CA PHE A 192 -13.21 14.94 5.95
C PHE A 192 -14.46 14.55 6.73
N PHE A 193 -15.18 13.60 6.14
CA PHE A 193 -16.33 12.92 6.73
C PHE A 193 -16.29 11.47 6.31
N GLU A 194 -16.24 10.58 7.29
CA GLU A 194 -16.32 9.14 7.11
C GLU A 194 -17.58 8.59 7.79
N LYS A 195 -18.16 7.56 7.17
CA LYS A 195 -19.24 6.81 7.78
C LYS A 195 -19.16 5.34 7.41
N GLU A 196 -19.23 4.50 8.44
CA GLU A 196 -19.38 3.06 8.30
C GLU A 196 -20.78 2.69 7.81
N ASN A 197 -20.83 1.74 6.89
CA ASN A 197 -22.07 1.26 6.26
C ASN A 197 -22.79 0.22 7.11
N THR A 198 -22.07 -0.49 7.98
CA THR A 198 -22.55 -1.62 8.80
C THR A 198 -21.99 -1.53 10.22
N GLY A 199 -22.27 -2.52 11.08
CA GLY A 199 -21.84 -2.50 12.49
C GLY A 199 -22.45 -1.34 13.29
N ASP A 200 -21.63 -0.69 14.10
CA ASP A 200 -22.00 0.42 14.97
C ASP A 200 -22.23 1.75 14.26
N ARG A 201 -22.04 1.75 12.92
CA ARG A 201 -22.22 2.91 12.05
C ARG A 201 -21.38 4.08 12.58
N GLY A 202 -20.12 3.82 12.88
CA GLY A 202 -19.11 4.82 13.19
C GLY A 202 -19.23 6.02 12.25
N ARG A 203 -19.12 7.21 12.83
CA ARG A 203 -19.09 8.46 12.10
C ARG A 203 -17.92 9.27 12.61
N GLU A 204 -17.02 9.54 11.70
CA GLU A 204 -15.90 10.42 11.92
C GLU A 204 -16.05 11.65 11.04
N TRP A 205 -15.71 12.80 11.59
CA TRP A 205 -15.52 14.01 10.81
C TRP A 205 -14.46 14.88 11.45
N GLY A 206 -13.83 15.72 10.64
CA GLY A 206 -12.72 16.49 11.14
C GLY A 206 -12.03 17.29 10.06
N PHE A 207 -10.82 17.73 10.40
CA PHE A 207 -9.93 18.33 9.43
C PHE A 207 -8.47 18.01 9.74
N SER A 208 -7.68 17.89 8.68
CA SER A 208 -6.21 17.91 8.77
C SER A 208 -5.70 19.15 8.04
N GLN A 209 -4.62 19.75 8.56
CA GLN A 209 -4.06 20.97 8.02
C GLN A 209 -2.55 21.00 8.19
N ALA A 210 -1.86 21.50 7.17
CA ALA A 210 -0.43 21.73 7.24
C ALA A 210 -0.03 23.03 6.56
N ALA A 211 1.03 23.66 7.08
CA ALA A 211 1.73 24.78 6.46
C ALA A 211 3.22 24.49 6.44
N MET A 212 3.84 24.54 5.27
CA MET A 212 5.25 24.17 5.07
C MET A 212 6.01 25.26 4.33
N ILE A 213 7.28 25.43 4.72
CA ILE A 213 8.22 26.37 4.11
C ILE A 213 9.47 25.61 3.62
N PRO A 214 9.97 25.87 2.41
CA PRO A 214 11.24 25.32 1.95
C PRO A 214 12.41 26.05 2.64
N VAL A 215 13.33 25.30 3.26
CA VAL A 215 14.46 25.87 4.04
C VAL A 215 15.79 25.80 3.29
N LEU A 216 16.00 24.76 2.47
CA LEU A 216 17.22 24.57 1.67
C LEU A 216 16.90 24.80 0.18
N LEU A 217 17.19 26.00 -0.31
CA LEU A 217 16.98 26.43 -1.71
C LEU A 217 18.27 26.15 -2.51
N PRO A 218 18.22 25.22 -3.48
CA PRO A 218 17.81 25.60 -4.84
C PRO A 218 16.66 24.78 -5.46
N ASN A 219 16.12 23.75 -4.81
CA ASN A 219 15.13 22.83 -5.42
C ASN A 219 14.07 22.30 -4.42
N GLU A 220 13.74 23.07 -3.38
CA GLU A 220 12.78 22.67 -2.32
C GLU A 220 13.05 21.28 -1.71
N ARG A 221 14.34 20.92 -1.56
CA ARG A 221 14.72 19.57 -1.13
C ARG A 221 14.38 19.29 0.33
N LEU A 222 14.25 20.33 1.14
CA LEU A 222 13.86 20.21 2.53
C LEU A 222 12.79 21.25 2.83
N LYS A 223 11.63 20.78 3.25
CA LYS A 223 10.56 21.61 3.79
C LYS A 223 10.39 21.30 5.27
N VAL A 224 10.10 22.33 6.04
CA VAL A 224 9.72 22.20 7.44
C VAL A 224 8.41 22.95 7.64
N GLY A 225 7.61 22.51 8.59
CA GLY A 225 6.29 23.08 8.77
C GLY A 225 5.66 22.71 10.09
N ILE A 226 4.39 23.07 10.18
CA ILE A 226 3.49 22.65 11.25
C ILE A 226 2.35 21.88 10.61
N GLU A 227 1.98 20.77 11.22
CA GLU A 227 0.88 19.90 10.82
C GLU A 227 -0.02 19.67 12.02
N MET A 228 -1.32 19.60 11.79
CA MET A 228 -2.32 19.35 12.82
C MET A 228 -3.50 18.56 12.26
N GLU A 229 -4.18 17.88 13.15
CA GLU A 229 -5.37 17.10 12.83
C GLU A 229 -6.36 17.16 13.99
N TYR A 230 -7.63 17.36 13.64
CA TYR A 230 -8.75 17.26 14.54
C TYR A 230 -9.70 16.18 14.05
N LYS A 231 -10.04 15.22 14.93
CA LYS A 231 -10.99 14.14 14.68
C LYS A 231 -12.10 14.19 15.72
N ASN A 232 -13.33 14.06 15.25
CA ASN A 232 -14.51 13.84 16.08
C ASN A 232 -15.13 12.50 15.71
N VAL A 233 -15.13 11.56 16.64
CA VAL A 233 -15.60 10.19 16.43
C VAL A 233 -16.81 9.91 17.29
N THR A 234 -17.81 9.26 16.71
CA THR A 234 -18.99 8.76 17.41
C THR A 234 -19.45 7.43 16.85
N THR A 235 -20.02 6.57 17.68
CA THR A 235 -20.78 5.39 17.25
C THR A 235 -22.28 5.64 17.42
N LYS A 236 -23.14 4.69 17.01
CA LYS A 236 -24.60 4.79 17.17
C LYS A 236 -25.02 5.14 18.60
N ASP A 237 -24.32 4.61 19.60
CA ASP A 237 -24.71 4.72 21.00
C ASP A 237 -24.00 5.87 21.75
N THR A 238 -22.90 6.42 21.20
CA THR A 238 -22.15 7.53 21.80
C THR A 238 -22.36 8.88 21.12
N ARG A 239 -23.42 9.05 20.31
CA ARG A 239 -23.69 10.33 19.61
C ARG A 239 -23.81 11.56 20.52
N GLY A 240 -24.17 11.35 21.79
CA GLY A 240 -24.26 12.42 22.80
C GLY A 240 -22.94 12.71 23.53
N ASP A 241 -21.93 11.87 23.37
CA ASP A 241 -20.63 11.95 24.05
C ASP A 241 -19.50 11.59 23.06
N PRO A 242 -19.19 12.51 22.13
CA PRO A 242 -18.20 12.25 21.08
C PRO A 242 -16.77 12.27 21.64
N LEU A 243 -15.90 11.44 21.07
CA LEU A 243 -14.47 11.57 21.28
C LEU A 243 -13.93 12.71 20.44
N ASN A 244 -13.09 13.54 21.05
CA ASN A 244 -12.48 14.69 20.38
C ASN A 244 -10.98 14.60 20.48
N SER A 245 -10.33 14.18 19.40
CA SER A 245 -8.87 14.18 19.29
C SER A 245 -8.40 15.44 18.56
N PHE A 246 -7.44 16.16 19.14
CA PHE A 246 -6.68 17.19 18.46
C PHE A 246 -5.18 16.99 18.68
N VAL A 247 -4.44 16.81 17.60
CA VAL A 247 -2.99 16.67 17.59
C VAL A 247 -2.34 17.77 16.76
N ILE A 248 -1.17 18.23 17.19
CA ILE A 248 -0.40 19.26 16.48
C ILE A 248 1.09 19.06 16.71
N GLY A 249 1.91 19.34 15.70
CA GLY A 249 3.35 19.22 15.83
C GLY A 249 4.12 19.74 14.61
N PRO A 250 5.46 19.68 14.68
CA PRO A 250 6.28 19.96 13.52
C PRO A 250 6.12 18.86 12.46
N THR A 251 6.35 19.23 11.21
CA THR A 251 6.51 18.28 10.10
C THR A 251 7.76 18.63 9.30
N VAL A 252 8.47 17.61 8.80
CA VAL A 252 9.64 17.76 7.94
C VAL A 252 9.48 16.87 6.73
N ALA A 253 9.66 17.44 5.54
CA ALA A 253 9.64 16.74 4.27
C ALA A 253 11.00 16.87 3.59
N TRP A 254 11.67 15.75 3.33
CA TRP A 254 12.96 15.71 2.66
C TRP A 254 12.85 14.98 1.33
N LYS A 255 13.45 15.52 0.26
CA LYS A 255 13.52 14.93 -1.08
C LYS A 255 14.97 14.50 -1.37
N PRO A 256 15.33 13.23 -1.09
CA PRO A 256 16.65 12.69 -1.43
C PRO A 256 16.94 12.75 -2.94
N THR A 257 15.90 12.53 -3.75
CA THR A 257 15.91 12.64 -5.22
C THR A 257 14.73 13.48 -5.70
N ALA A 258 14.70 13.83 -6.99
CA ALA A 258 13.55 14.52 -7.58
C ALA A 258 12.23 13.72 -7.41
N GLN A 259 12.35 12.39 -7.49
CA GLN A 259 11.22 11.46 -7.52
C GLN A 259 10.83 10.92 -6.14
N THR A 260 11.70 10.94 -5.14
CA THR A 260 11.42 10.41 -3.79
C THR A 260 11.14 11.51 -2.77
N ARG A 261 10.43 11.18 -1.69
CA ARG A 261 10.24 12.04 -0.51
C ARG A 261 10.18 11.17 0.74
N LEU A 262 10.76 11.66 1.83
CA LEU A 262 10.64 11.12 3.17
C LEU A 262 10.07 12.21 4.06
N ASP A 263 8.94 11.93 4.69
CA ASP A 263 8.22 12.85 5.56
C ASP A 263 8.17 12.29 6.97
N VAL A 264 8.39 13.15 7.96
CA VAL A 264 8.33 12.78 9.38
C VAL A 264 7.56 13.86 10.14
N SER A 265 6.48 13.46 10.82
CA SER A 265 5.64 14.35 11.63
C SER A 265 5.40 13.76 13.01
N PRO A 266 6.11 14.21 14.06
CA PRO A 266 5.74 13.93 15.44
C PRO A 266 4.70 14.95 15.91
N LEU A 267 3.45 14.52 16.03
CA LEU A 267 2.33 15.32 16.52
C LEU A 267 2.03 14.99 17.99
N PHE A 268 1.54 15.98 18.73
CA PHE A 268 1.28 15.87 20.17
C PHE A 268 -0.17 16.14 20.50
N GLY A 269 -0.77 15.27 21.32
CA GLY A 269 -2.15 15.39 21.76
C GLY A 269 -2.39 16.59 22.64
N CYS A 270 -3.48 17.29 22.34
CA CYS A 270 -3.88 18.54 22.98
C CYS A 270 -5.23 18.43 23.70
N THR A 271 -5.98 17.33 23.50
CA THR A 271 -7.20 17.01 24.23
C THR A 271 -6.99 15.82 25.17
N HIS A 272 -8.02 15.51 25.96
CA HIS A 272 -8.01 14.34 26.83
C HIS A 272 -8.05 13.02 26.03
N ASP A 273 -8.76 13.02 24.90
CA ASP A 273 -9.01 11.82 24.09
C ASP A 273 -7.92 11.59 23.04
N SER A 274 -7.01 12.55 22.83
CA SER A 274 -5.87 12.37 21.93
C SER A 274 -4.81 11.43 22.47
N PRO A 275 -4.08 10.71 21.59
CA PRO A 275 -2.82 10.08 21.97
C PRO A 275 -1.85 11.13 22.53
N ILE A 276 -0.95 10.75 23.44
CA ILE A 276 0.10 11.65 23.94
C ILE A 276 0.95 12.13 22.77
N ALA A 277 1.32 11.20 21.89
CA ALA A 277 2.10 11.45 20.71
C ALA A 277 1.62 10.55 19.58
N GLU A 278 1.61 11.10 18.38
CA GLU A 278 1.26 10.43 17.14
C GLU A 278 2.36 10.72 16.13
N VAL A 279 3.04 9.68 15.67
CA VAL A 279 4.25 9.81 14.86
C VAL A 279 4.00 9.22 13.49
N PHE A 280 4.06 10.07 12.48
CA PHE A 280 3.99 9.66 11.08
C PHE A 280 5.38 9.61 10.46
N VAL A 281 5.60 8.57 9.65
CA VAL A 281 6.75 8.45 8.76
C VAL A 281 6.25 7.98 7.39
N ALA A 282 6.31 8.84 6.37
CA ALA A 282 5.95 8.45 5.01
C ALA A 282 7.18 8.44 4.11
N PHE A 283 7.39 7.33 3.41
CA PHE A 283 8.22 7.31 2.22
C PHE A 283 7.31 7.36 0.99
N SER A 284 7.61 8.24 0.05
CA SER A 284 6.88 8.31 -1.21
C SER A 284 7.78 8.40 -2.42
N TRP A 285 7.25 7.90 -3.53
CA TRP A 285 7.88 7.88 -4.82
C TRP A 285 6.92 8.27 -5.91
N LEU A 286 7.27 9.31 -6.65
CA LEU A 286 6.56 9.76 -7.82
C LEU A 286 7.37 9.44 -9.08
N PHE A 287 6.73 8.82 -10.05
CA PHE A 287 7.36 8.44 -11.32
C PHE A 287 6.36 8.51 -12.47
N GLY A 288 6.86 8.57 -13.71
CA GLY A 288 6.05 8.88 -14.89
C GLY A 288 5.86 10.39 -15.09
N GLY A 289 5.38 10.80 -16.26
CA GLY A 289 5.05 12.20 -16.54
C GLY A 289 6.00 13.00 -17.44
N GLU A 290 6.98 12.39 -18.11
CA GLU A 290 7.65 13.03 -19.25
C GLU A 290 7.35 12.26 -20.54
N ARG A 291 6.75 12.97 -21.54
CA ARG A 291 6.34 12.51 -22.89
C ARG A 291 4.93 11.95 -23.07
N ALA A 292 3.95 12.30 -22.24
CA ALA A 292 2.55 12.00 -22.52
C ALA A 292 1.79 13.13 -23.23
N GLU A 293 2.46 13.94 -24.06
CA GLU A 293 1.75 14.69 -25.10
C GLU A 293 1.22 13.68 -26.14
N ALA A 294 -0.06 13.35 -25.99
CA ALA A 294 -0.91 12.74 -27.01
C ALA A 294 -0.40 11.43 -27.64
N GLU A 295 -0.09 10.41 -26.83
CA GLU A 295 -0.19 9.04 -27.36
C GLU A 295 -1.62 8.55 -27.21
N ALA A 296 -2.41 8.72 -28.27
CA ALA A 296 -3.79 8.24 -28.32
C ALA A 296 -3.85 6.71 -28.08
N PRO A 297 -4.95 6.19 -27.49
CA PRO A 297 -5.10 4.77 -27.15
C PRO A 297 -4.88 3.88 -28.37
N VAL A 298 -4.38 2.65 -28.15
CA VAL A 298 -4.01 1.69 -29.22
C VAL A 298 -5.15 1.43 -30.22
N SER A 299 -6.41 1.62 -29.82
CA SER A 299 -7.59 1.55 -30.70
C SER A 299 -7.62 2.62 -31.80
N SER A 300 -6.94 3.76 -31.61
CA SER A 300 -6.81 4.82 -32.60
C SER A 300 -5.61 4.64 -33.53
N ARG A 301 -4.62 3.79 -33.17
CA ARG A 301 -3.44 3.53 -34.01
C ARG A 301 -3.80 2.84 -35.33
N PHE A 302 -4.86 2.04 -35.36
CA PHE A 302 -5.30 1.37 -36.58
C PHE A 302 -5.95 2.31 -37.61
N ARG A 303 -6.38 3.52 -37.24
CA ARG A 303 -6.90 4.53 -38.19
C ARG A 303 -5.81 5.41 -38.80
N TYR A 304 -4.72 5.67 -38.08
CA TYR A 304 -3.64 6.52 -38.59
C TYR A 304 -2.79 5.81 -39.65
N TYR A 305 -2.57 4.50 -39.53
CA TYR A 305 -1.82 3.74 -40.54
C TYR A 305 -2.60 3.54 -41.85
N SER A 306 -3.94 3.52 -41.82
CA SER A 306 -4.74 3.46 -43.04
C SER A 306 -4.71 4.77 -43.84
N ASP A 307 -4.77 5.94 -43.18
CA ASP A 307 -4.77 7.25 -43.87
C ASP A 307 -3.38 7.62 -44.43
N ALA A 308 -2.29 7.23 -43.76
CA ALA A 308 -0.93 7.42 -44.27
C ALA A 308 -0.61 6.53 -45.49
N SER A 309 -1.30 5.39 -45.62
CA SER A 309 -1.17 4.51 -46.79
C SER A 309 -2.02 4.98 -47.99
N TYR A 310 -3.12 5.69 -47.75
CA TYR A 310 -4.02 6.20 -48.79
C TYR A 310 -3.58 7.55 -49.39
N SER A 311 -2.74 8.31 -48.69
CA SER A 311 -2.23 9.63 -49.11
C SER A 311 -0.99 9.59 -50.01
N ARG A 312 -0.52 8.39 -50.42
CA ARG A 312 0.61 8.24 -51.36
C ARG A 312 0.27 8.48 -52.83
N SER A 313 -0.95 8.92 -53.15
CA SER A 313 -1.35 9.29 -54.52
C SER A 313 -1.87 10.73 -54.57
N GLY A 314 -0.96 11.68 -54.79
CA GLY A 314 -1.32 12.99 -55.34
C GLY A 314 -0.73 14.19 -54.61
N LYS A 315 0.25 14.83 -55.30
CA LYS A 315 0.64 16.25 -55.27
C LYS A 315 -0.09 17.15 -54.25
N ASP A 316 0.64 17.72 -53.29
CA ASP A 316 0.95 19.16 -53.27
C ASP A 316 1.70 19.66 -52.03
N SER A 317 2.54 20.67 -52.30
CA SER A 317 3.09 21.70 -51.41
C SER A 317 4.23 21.32 -50.44
N GLY A 318 5.39 21.93 -50.71
CA GLY A 318 6.55 21.93 -49.84
C GLY A 318 6.26 22.67 -48.54
N LYS A 319 6.41 21.95 -47.42
CA LYS A 319 6.70 22.52 -46.11
C LYS A 319 8.03 21.93 -45.66
N GLU A 320 8.90 22.79 -45.14
CA GLU A 320 10.20 22.45 -44.59
C GLU A 320 10.12 21.17 -43.78
N MET A 321 10.94 20.18 -44.16
CA MET A 321 11.17 19.01 -43.34
C MET A 321 11.92 19.47 -42.09
N LYS A 322 11.18 19.78 -41.02
CA LYS A 322 11.73 19.86 -39.67
C LYS A 322 12.45 18.53 -39.44
N GLN A 323 13.77 18.61 -39.32
CA GLN A 323 14.65 17.49 -39.02
C GLN A 323 14.11 16.83 -37.75
N VAL A 324 13.58 15.62 -37.90
CA VAL A 324 13.07 14.83 -36.77
C VAL A 324 14.28 14.59 -35.88
N ALA A 325 14.31 15.26 -34.72
CA ALA A 325 15.33 15.05 -33.73
C ALA A 325 15.39 13.56 -33.40
N TYR A 326 16.58 12.97 -33.49
CA TYR A 326 16.81 11.59 -33.08
C TYR A 326 16.46 11.48 -31.60
N VAL A 327 15.30 10.90 -31.29
CA VAL A 327 14.91 10.55 -29.93
C VAL A 327 15.68 9.27 -29.59
N PRO A 328 16.63 9.30 -28.63
CA PRO A 328 17.31 8.08 -28.25
C PRO A 328 16.27 7.05 -27.77
N PRO A 329 16.37 5.78 -28.19
CA PRO A 329 15.45 4.75 -27.75
C PRO A 329 15.49 4.66 -26.23
N CYS A 330 14.31 4.56 -25.61
CA CYS A 330 14.21 4.51 -24.15
C CYS A 330 15.09 3.38 -23.59
N PRO A 331 15.79 3.62 -22.47
CA PRO A 331 16.61 2.60 -21.85
C PRO A 331 15.73 1.39 -21.47
N GLN A 332 16.15 0.21 -21.92
CA GLN A 332 15.49 -1.05 -21.54
C GLN A 332 16.07 -1.53 -20.21
N TRP A 333 15.21 -1.58 -19.20
CA TRP A 333 15.55 -2.01 -17.83
C TRP A 333 15.31 -3.49 -17.56
N TYR A 334 14.55 -4.13 -18.43
CA TYR A 334 14.13 -5.53 -18.31
C TYR A 334 14.57 -6.29 -19.55
N GLY A 335 15.38 -7.34 -19.35
CA GLY A 335 15.92 -8.16 -20.44
C GLY A 335 14.87 -9.10 -21.05
N ASP A 336 15.05 -9.41 -22.35
CA ASP A 336 14.25 -10.44 -23.01
C ASP A 336 14.67 -11.87 -22.64
N ARG A 337 15.91 -12.07 -22.19
CA ARG A 337 16.42 -13.35 -21.71
C ARG A 337 17.19 -13.11 -20.44
N GLU A 338 16.52 -13.27 -19.32
CA GLU A 338 17.02 -12.78 -18.04
C GLU A 338 16.72 -13.81 -16.95
N TRP A 339 17.75 -14.16 -16.18
CA TRP A 339 17.56 -14.89 -14.93
C TRP A 339 17.28 -13.90 -13.82
N ASN A 340 16.24 -14.16 -13.05
CA ASN A 340 15.84 -13.36 -11.90
C ASN A 340 15.96 -14.25 -10.67
N VAL A 341 16.72 -13.80 -9.67
CA VAL A 341 16.83 -14.43 -8.37
C VAL A 341 16.29 -13.45 -7.36
N ASN A 342 15.17 -13.78 -6.74
CA ASN A 342 14.48 -12.93 -5.79
C ASN A 342 14.60 -13.52 -4.39
N LEU A 343 14.85 -12.66 -3.40
CA LEU A 343 14.86 -13.00 -1.98
C LEU A 343 13.91 -12.05 -1.26
N TRP A 344 12.98 -12.59 -0.49
CA TRP A 344 11.90 -11.81 0.09
C TRP A 344 11.56 -12.22 1.52
N GLY A 345 11.13 -11.23 2.30
CA GLY A 345 10.47 -11.43 3.59
C GLY A 345 8.96 -11.43 3.39
N THR A 346 8.24 -12.10 4.29
CA THR A 346 6.82 -12.33 4.10
C THR A 346 6.01 -12.33 5.36
N TYR A 347 4.75 -11.94 5.19
CA TYR A 347 3.69 -12.09 6.16
C TYR A 347 2.55 -12.88 5.55
N ALA A 348 2.15 -13.98 6.19
CA ALA A 348 1.02 -14.81 5.81
C ALA A 348 -0.12 -14.63 6.81
N PHE A 349 -1.36 -14.62 6.32
CA PHE A 349 -2.57 -14.44 7.11
C PHE A 349 -3.68 -15.37 6.59
N THR A 350 -4.52 -15.91 7.47
CA THR A 350 -5.63 -16.80 7.11
C THR A 350 -6.97 -16.07 7.20
N ASN A 351 -7.98 -16.58 6.49
CA ASN A 351 -9.35 -16.01 6.53
C ASN A 351 -10.19 -16.52 7.73
N THR A 352 -9.61 -17.39 8.56
CA THR A 352 -10.27 -18.06 9.68
C THR A 352 -9.30 -18.18 10.84
N GLU A 353 -9.71 -17.68 12.01
CA GLU A 353 -8.93 -17.72 13.25
C GLU A 353 -8.92 -19.13 13.83
N TYR A 354 -7.84 -19.55 14.51
CA TYR A 354 -7.84 -20.82 15.23
C TYR A 354 -8.36 -20.61 16.67
N ASN A 355 -9.68 -20.79 16.90
CA ASN A 355 -10.29 -20.60 18.23
C ASN A 355 -11.32 -21.70 18.58
N PRO A 356 -10.89 -22.95 18.86
CA PRO A 356 -11.80 -24.06 19.14
C PRO A 356 -12.70 -23.79 20.35
N ASN A 357 -14.01 -24.05 20.22
CA ASN A 357 -14.95 -24.01 21.35
C ASN A 357 -14.67 -25.20 22.28
N LEU A 358 -14.39 -24.91 23.55
CA LEU A 358 -13.97 -25.91 24.54
C LEU A 358 -14.87 -25.93 25.77
N TRP A 359 -16.09 -25.40 25.68
CA TRP A 359 -17.02 -25.41 26.80
C TRP A 359 -17.62 -26.81 27.02
N LEU A 360 -17.54 -27.28 28.26
CA LEU A 360 -18.17 -28.51 28.77
C LEU A 360 -19.63 -28.71 28.35
N LEU A 361 -20.50 -27.69 28.43
CA LEU A 361 -21.91 -27.82 28.05
C LEU A 361 -22.06 -28.14 26.56
N ASP A 362 -21.30 -27.47 25.71
CA ASP A 362 -21.33 -27.68 24.25
C ASP A 362 -20.66 -28.99 23.83
N ILE A 363 -19.58 -29.41 24.51
CA ILE A 363 -18.93 -30.71 24.27
C ILE A 363 -19.85 -31.86 24.65
N VAL A 364 -20.54 -31.78 25.79
CA VAL A 364 -21.48 -32.81 26.26
C VAL A 364 -22.73 -32.84 25.35
N GLN A 365 -23.27 -31.68 25.00
CA GLN A 365 -24.43 -31.57 24.12
C GLN A 365 -24.11 -32.09 22.70
N SER A 366 -22.99 -31.70 22.11
CA SER A 366 -22.57 -32.19 20.78
C SER A 366 -22.20 -33.68 20.76
N THR A 367 -21.74 -34.24 21.88
CA THR A 367 -21.55 -35.69 22.04
C THR A 367 -22.89 -36.44 22.01
N SER A 368 -23.95 -35.87 22.59
CA SER A 368 -25.31 -36.45 22.53
C SER A 368 -25.93 -36.37 21.12
N GLU A 369 -25.48 -35.42 20.30
CA GLU A 369 -25.91 -35.21 18.91
C GLU A 369 -25.06 -35.98 17.87
N GLY A 370 -24.00 -36.66 18.31
CA GLY A 370 -23.28 -37.66 17.54
C GLY A 370 -21.80 -37.36 17.26
N HIS A 371 -21.32 -36.12 17.36
CA HIS A 371 -19.90 -35.73 17.23
C HIS A 371 -19.62 -34.34 17.83
N PRO A 372 -18.48 -34.11 18.50
CA PRO A 372 -18.12 -32.79 19.01
C PRO A 372 -17.83 -31.79 17.88
N VAL A 373 -18.55 -30.66 17.88
CA VAL A 373 -18.34 -29.56 16.93
C VAL A 373 -17.44 -28.53 17.59
N LEU A 374 -16.14 -28.59 17.28
CA LEU A 374 -15.15 -27.67 17.86
C LEU A 374 -15.08 -26.32 17.14
N GLY A 375 -15.78 -26.14 16.01
CA GLY A 375 -15.85 -24.93 15.15
C GLY A 375 -15.10 -25.03 13.82
N THR A 376 -15.09 -23.95 13.00
CA THR A 376 -14.52 -23.92 11.65
C THR A 376 -13.28 -23.01 11.56
N TYR A 377 -12.09 -23.59 11.37
CA TYR A 377 -10.81 -22.87 11.40
C TYR A 377 -9.85 -23.36 10.30
N ASP A 378 -8.75 -22.63 10.06
CA ASP A 378 -7.69 -23.09 9.16
C ASP A 378 -6.88 -24.16 9.88
N HIS A 379 -6.97 -25.40 9.39
CA HIS A 379 -6.28 -26.54 10.00
C HIS A 379 -4.85 -26.70 9.50
N TYR A 380 -4.43 -25.93 8.51
CA TYR A 380 -3.16 -26.16 7.83
C TYR A 380 -2.03 -25.28 8.36
N ILE A 381 -2.21 -23.95 8.41
CA ILE A 381 -1.23 -23.02 9.01
C ILE A 381 -1.38 -22.97 10.55
N GLY A 382 -2.57 -23.30 11.06
CA GLY A 382 -2.82 -23.48 12.50
C GLY A 382 -2.77 -22.21 13.36
N GLY A 383 -2.51 -21.04 12.77
CA GLY A 383 -2.47 -19.74 13.44
C GLY A 383 -2.96 -18.59 12.55
N ASP A 384 -3.36 -17.49 13.17
CA ASP A 384 -4.00 -16.34 12.48
C ASP A 384 -3.01 -15.56 11.59
N HIS A 385 -1.71 -15.73 11.84
CA HIS A 385 -0.64 -15.06 11.12
C HIS A 385 0.70 -15.78 11.27
N ALA A 386 1.53 -15.73 10.24
CA ALA A 386 2.87 -16.30 10.24
C ALA A 386 3.87 -15.37 9.53
N TRP A 387 5.05 -15.21 10.11
CA TRP A 387 6.16 -14.48 9.48
C TRP A 387 7.12 -15.46 8.84
N GLY A 388 7.76 -15.05 7.76
CA GLY A 388 8.74 -15.90 7.14
C GLY A 388 9.56 -15.21 6.08
N GLY A 389 10.17 -16.05 5.25
CA GLY A 389 10.91 -15.60 4.09
C GLY A 389 10.98 -16.69 3.05
N GLY A 390 11.35 -16.27 1.85
CA GLY A 390 11.45 -17.16 0.72
C GLY A 390 12.34 -16.61 -0.37
N GLY A 391 12.44 -17.38 -1.43
CA GLY A 391 13.12 -16.96 -2.63
C GLY A 391 12.56 -17.66 -3.85
N ASP A 392 12.80 -17.04 -4.99
CA ASP A 392 12.44 -17.62 -6.27
C ASP A 392 13.55 -17.44 -7.30
N ILE A 393 13.63 -18.40 -8.21
CA ILE A 393 14.48 -18.33 -9.40
C ILE A 393 13.55 -18.42 -10.60
N LYS A 394 13.54 -17.35 -11.41
CA LYS A 394 12.72 -17.23 -12.62
C LYS A 394 13.60 -17.03 -13.85
N TYR A 395 13.25 -17.69 -14.94
CA TYR A 395 13.82 -17.44 -16.25
C TYR A 395 12.77 -16.79 -17.16
N PHE A 396 13.08 -15.61 -17.68
CA PHE A 396 12.25 -14.89 -18.64
C PHE A 396 12.67 -15.24 -20.07
N PHE A 397 11.76 -15.80 -20.87
CA PHE A 397 12.01 -16.13 -22.29
C PHE A 397 11.88 -14.91 -23.21
N CYS A 398 11.04 -13.99 -22.76
CA CYS A 398 10.89 -12.62 -23.21
C CYS A 398 10.68 -11.77 -21.95
N ARG A 399 10.83 -10.45 -22.06
CA ARG A 399 10.67 -9.54 -20.90
C ARG A 399 9.31 -9.63 -20.20
N TYR A 400 8.33 -10.26 -20.86
CA TYR A 400 6.95 -10.35 -20.42
C TYR A 400 6.56 -11.68 -19.78
N VAL A 401 7.27 -12.77 -20.07
CA VAL A 401 6.85 -14.12 -19.65
C VAL A 401 8.04 -14.86 -19.06
N GLY A 402 7.92 -15.23 -17.79
CA GLY A 402 8.89 -16.01 -17.06
C GLY A 402 8.30 -17.27 -16.45
N VAL A 403 9.13 -18.28 -16.29
CA VAL A 403 8.81 -19.50 -15.52
C VAL A 403 9.86 -19.68 -14.44
N GLY A 404 9.46 -20.20 -13.29
CA GLY A 404 10.38 -20.32 -12.17
C GLY A 404 10.01 -21.38 -11.15
N VAL A 405 10.86 -21.45 -10.14
CA VAL A 405 10.61 -22.22 -8.92
C VAL A 405 10.68 -21.25 -7.76
N GLU A 406 9.68 -21.33 -6.89
CA GLU A 406 9.57 -20.54 -5.67
C GLU A 406 9.58 -21.49 -4.47
N GLY A 407 10.24 -21.08 -3.40
CA GLY A 407 10.16 -21.77 -2.12
C GLY A 407 10.13 -20.78 -0.96
N PHE A 408 9.35 -21.10 0.07
CA PHE A 408 9.25 -20.28 1.26
C PHE A 408 9.12 -21.12 2.53
N ALA A 409 9.47 -20.50 3.65
CA ALA A 409 9.25 -21.04 4.98
C ALA A 409 8.59 -19.98 5.87
N LEU A 410 7.57 -20.40 6.62
CA LEU A 410 6.83 -19.60 7.57
C LEU A 410 7.02 -20.18 8.96
N ASP A 411 7.25 -19.31 9.94
CA ASP A 411 7.17 -19.62 11.36
C ASP A 411 5.74 -19.35 11.82
N ALA A 412 4.98 -20.43 12.04
CA ALA A 412 3.57 -20.40 12.36
C ALA A 412 3.34 -20.87 13.81
N ARG A 413 2.39 -20.23 14.48
CA ARG A 413 2.03 -20.55 15.88
C ARG A 413 0.68 -21.23 15.92
N LYS A 414 0.63 -22.41 16.52
CA LYS A 414 -0.63 -23.11 16.82
C LYS A 414 -0.80 -23.24 18.32
N SER A 415 -1.96 -22.84 18.84
CA SER A 415 -2.35 -23.20 20.21
C SER A 415 -3.10 -24.53 20.20
N GLY A 416 -2.80 -25.44 21.11
CA GLY A 416 -3.45 -26.73 21.30
C GLY A 416 -3.96 -26.89 22.73
N TYR A 417 -4.72 -27.96 22.98
CA TYR A 417 -5.36 -28.20 24.28
C TYR A 417 -5.36 -29.68 24.64
N ASP A 418 -4.93 -29.99 25.87
CA ASP A 418 -5.17 -31.27 26.51
C ASP A 418 -6.42 -31.18 27.39
N ILE A 419 -7.36 -32.09 27.16
CA ILE A 419 -8.49 -32.34 28.06
C ILE A 419 -8.31 -33.77 28.60
N PHE A 420 -8.22 -33.89 29.92
CA PHE A 420 -8.23 -35.18 30.62
C PHE A 420 -9.30 -35.14 31.71
N GLU A 421 -10.21 -36.12 31.68
CA GLU A 421 -11.21 -36.34 32.72
C GLU A 421 -10.91 -37.64 33.47
N ASP A 422 -10.73 -37.55 34.79
CA ASP A 422 -10.68 -38.70 35.70
C ASP A 422 -12.10 -38.93 36.24
N PRO A 423 -12.76 -40.08 35.95
CA PRO A 423 -14.14 -40.35 36.38
C PRO A 423 -14.33 -40.42 37.91
N THR A 424 -13.27 -40.30 38.71
CA THR A 424 -13.35 -40.27 40.18
C THR A 424 -13.30 -38.86 40.78
N ILE A 425 -13.03 -37.82 39.96
CA ILE A 425 -12.92 -36.42 40.41
C ILE A 425 -13.46 -35.51 39.30
N PRO A 426 -14.53 -34.72 39.53
CA PRO A 426 -15.15 -33.87 38.50
C PRO A 426 -14.34 -32.59 38.27
N ILE A 427 -13.07 -32.73 37.87
CA ILE A 427 -12.15 -31.62 37.62
C ILE A 427 -11.57 -31.78 36.21
N PHE A 428 -12.00 -30.91 35.31
CA PHE A 428 -11.38 -30.75 33.99
C PHE A 428 -10.03 -30.05 34.16
N THR A 429 -8.94 -30.76 33.87
CA THR A 429 -7.62 -30.12 33.80
C THR A 429 -7.38 -29.72 32.34
N ARG A 430 -7.58 -28.43 32.03
CA ARG A 430 -7.28 -27.86 30.71
C ARG A 430 -5.84 -27.37 30.69
N THR A 431 -5.00 -28.01 29.89
CA THR A 431 -3.63 -27.53 29.67
C THR A 431 -3.54 -26.94 28.27
N ARG A 432 -3.27 -25.64 28.15
CA ARG A 432 -3.01 -25.00 26.87
C ARG A 432 -1.56 -25.29 26.49
N ILE A 433 -1.34 -25.95 25.36
CA ILE A 433 -0.01 -26.22 24.83
C ILE A 433 0.19 -25.31 23.62
N ASN A 434 1.28 -24.55 23.59
CA ASN A 434 1.63 -23.78 22.39
C ASN A 434 2.68 -24.57 21.61
N HIS A 435 2.45 -24.79 20.31
CA HIS A 435 3.40 -25.39 19.40
C HIS A 435 3.80 -24.37 18.33
N ASP A 436 5.08 -24.01 18.32
CA ASP A 436 5.71 -23.31 17.20
C ASP A 436 6.04 -24.37 16.14
N HIS A 437 5.65 -24.14 14.89
CA HIS A 437 5.93 -25.07 13.79
C HIS A 437 6.32 -24.34 12.51
N VAL A 438 7.15 -24.98 11.69
CA VAL A 438 7.64 -24.41 10.43
C VAL A 438 6.84 -24.98 9.26
N VAL A 439 6.11 -24.11 8.57
CA VAL A 439 5.39 -24.47 7.34
C VAL A 439 6.25 -24.10 6.15
N GLY A 440 6.54 -25.07 5.29
CA GLY A 440 7.35 -24.88 4.07
C GLY A 440 6.56 -25.15 2.80
N SER A 441 6.96 -24.51 1.70
CA SER A 441 6.33 -24.68 0.39
C SER A 441 7.36 -24.70 -0.73
N VAL A 442 7.05 -25.43 -1.80
CA VAL A 442 7.74 -25.37 -3.09
C VAL A 442 6.72 -25.33 -4.22
N LEU A 443 6.87 -24.36 -5.13
CA LEU A 443 5.97 -24.09 -6.24
C LEU A 443 6.73 -23.98 -7.57
N GLY A 444 6.17 -24.57 -8.63
CA GLY A 444 6.51 -24.17 -9.99
C GLY A 444 5.64 -22.98 -10.40
N THR A 445 6.23 -21.91 -10.91
CA THR A 445 5.54 -20.64 -11.18
C THR A 445 5.59 -20.22 -12.65
N LEU A 446 4.53 -19.56 -13.10
CA LEU A 446 4.44 -18.80 -14.34
C LEU A 446 4.20 -17.33 -13.98
N THR A 447 5.03 -16.44 -14.51
CA THR A 447 4.99 -15.00 -14.25
C THR A 447 4.75 -14.23 -15.55
N LEU A 448 3.76 -13.33 -15.53
CA LEU A 448 3.50 -12.33 -16.55
C LEU A 448 3.96 -10.97 -16.02
N ARG A 449 4.94 -10.35 -16.66
CA ARG A 449 5.50 -9.05 -16.29
C ARG A 449 5.22 -8.05 -17.41
N TYR A 450 4.88 -6.81 -17.07
CA TYR A 450 4.67 -5.75 -18.06
C TYR A 450 5.59 -4.57 -17.79
N PRO A 451 6.80 -4.55 -18.37
CA PRO A 451 7.70 -3.40 -18.29
C PRO A 451 7.09 -2.16 -18.94
N ILE A 452 6.79 -1.13 -18.15
CA ILE A 452 6.24 0.12 -18.69
C ILE A 452 7.37 0.86 -19.41
N ALA A 453 7.14 1.17 -20.69
CA ALA A 453 8.14 1.80 -21.55
C ALA A 453 8.68 3.09 -20.93
N CYS A 454 10.01 3.28 -21.04
CA CYS A 454 10.73 4.44 -20.51
C CYS A 454 10.71 4.58 -18.98
N THR A 455 10.18 3.59 -18.24
CA THR A 455 10.23 3.54 -16.78
C THR A 455 11.07 2.36 -16.30
N ARG A 456 11.38 2.37 -15.00
CA ARG A 456 12.00 1.25 -14.29
C ARG A 456 10.97 0.33 -13.63
N LEU A 457 9.67 0.62 -13.78
CA LEU A 457 8.58 -0.12 -13.16
C LEU A 457 8.06 -1.22 -14.09
N ALA A 458 7.78 -2.38 -13.53
CA ALA A 458 7.05 -3.44 -14.18
C ALA A 458 6.01 -4.05 -13.22
N PRO A 459 4.71 -3.77 -13.40
CA PRO A 459 3.68 -4.61 -12.80
C PRO A 459 3.83 -6.05 -13.28
N TYR A 460 3.58 -7.00 -12.38
CA TYR A 460 3.56 -8.41 -12.70
C TYR A 460 2.43 -9.14 -11.99
N ALA A 461 2.00 -10.24 -12.59
CA ALA A 461 1.11 -11.22 -12.00
C ALA A 461 1.74 -12.60 -12.17
N TRP A 462 1.51 -13.50 -11.23
CA TRP A 462 2.08 -14.83 -11.27
C TRP A 462 1.08 -15.85 -10.69
N ALA A 463 1.22 -17.08 -11.15
CA ALA A 463 0.50 -18.22 -10.60
C ALA A 463 1.44 -19.42 -10.54
N GLY A 464 1.28 -20.25 -9.53
CA GLY A 464 2.07 -21.45 -9.33
C GLY A 464 1.28 -22.58 -8.72
N VAL A 465 1.82 -23.78 -8.89
CA VAL A 465 1.29 -25.00 -8.29
C VAL A 465 2.44 -25.83 -7.75
N GLY A 466 2.20 -26.51 -6.64
CA GLY A 466 3.20 -27.34 -6.00
C GLY A 466 2.70 -27.95 -4.71
N ALA A 467 3.57 -28.03 -3.72
CA ALA A 467 3.30 -28.70 -2.46
C ALA A 467 3.66 -27.81 -1.28
N ILE A 468 2.85 -27.90 -0.25
CA ILE A 468 3.09 -27.30 1.06
C ILE A 468 3.21 -28.42 2.09
N PHE A 469 4.07 -28.26 3.10
CA PHE A 469 4.43 -29.27 4.08
C PHE A 469 4.72 -28.63 5.45
N GLY A 470 4.76 -29.44 6.51
CA GLY A 470 5.06 -28.98 7.88
C GLY A 470 3.87 -28.33 8.60
N GLY A 471 2.70 -28.27 7.98
CA GLY A 471 1.43 -27.85 8.58
C GLY A 471 0.40 -28.99 8.58
N GLY A 472 -0.88 -28.69 8.85
CA GLY A 472 -1.96 -29.68 8.77
C GLY A 472 -2.13 -30.56 10.00
N GLU A 473 -1.47 -30.22 11.11
CA GLU A 473 -1.64 -30.91 12.39
C GLU A 473 -3.08 -30.75 12.90
N ARG A 474 -3.72 -31.87 13.27
CA ARG A 474 -5.12 -31.88 13.73
C ARG A 474 -5.23 -32.57 15.08
N ASP A 475 -6.03 -31.98 15.95
CA ASP A 475 -6.36 -32.53 17.26
C ASP A 475 -7.84 -32.94 17.21
N VAL A 476 -8.14 -34.21 17.45
CA VAL A 476 -9.50 -34.74 17.42
C VAL A 476 -9.92 -35.10 18.82
N LEU A 477 -11.02 -34.50 19.29
CA LEU A 477 -11.61 -34.85 20.58
C LEU A 477 -12.52 -36.07 20.42
N HIS A 478 -12.20 -37.14 21.12
CA HIS A 478 -13.04 -38.33 21.25
C HIS A 478 -13.78 -38.29 22.58
N THR A 479 -15.11 -38.31 22.53
CA THR A 479 -15.96 -38.39 23.72
C THR A 479 -16.69 -39.74 23.75
N GLN A 480 -16.69 -40.41 24.90
CA GLN A 480 -17.39 -41.69 25.12
C GLN A 480 -18.19 -41.64 26.43
N GLY A 481 -19.51 -41.82 26.37
CA GLY A 481 -20.38 -41.85 27.55
C GLY A 481 -21.85 -42.14 27.22
N PRO A 482 -22.68 -42.57 28.20
CA PRO A 482 -24.12 -42.70 28.01
C PRO A 482 -24.78 -41.34 27.69
N PRO A 483 -25.84 -41.28 26.85
CA PRO A 483 -26.49 -40.02 26.46
C PRO A 483 -27.04 -39.19 27.64
N ASP A 484 -27.23 -39.81 28.81
CA ASP A 484 -27.88 -39.22 29.98
C ASP A 484 -26.94 -39.04 31.19
N ALA A 485 -25.62 -39.21 31.02
CA ALA A 485 -24.66 -39.16 32.14
C ALA A 485 -23.77 -37.91 32.09
N PHE A 486 -23.59 -37.24 33.24
CA PHE A 486 -22.54 -36.24 33.48
C PHE A 486 -21.12 -36.84 33.57
N GLU A 487 -20.94 -38.09 33.12
CA GLU A 487 -19.64 -38.80 33.06
C GLU A 487 -19.31 -39.05 31.58
N VAL A 488 -18.57 -38.13 30.95
CA VAL A 488 -18.17 -38.23 29.54
C VAL A 488 -16.66 -38.44 29.48
N HIS A 489 -16.17 -39.62 29.10
CA HIS A 489 -14.74 -39.78 28.88
C HIS A 489 -14.32 -38.99 27.64
N ALA A 490 -13.60 -37.88 27.84
CA ALA A 490 -13.03 -37.05 26.79
C ALA A 490 -11.51 -37.31 26.67
N GLN A 491 -11.04 -37.66 25.47
CA GLN A 491 -9.63 -37.82 25.16
C GLN A 491 -9.30 -37.13 23.83
N THR A 492 -8.21 -36.36 23.79
CA THR A 492 -7.70 -35.73 22.56
C THR A 492 -6.69 -36.67 21.89
N ASP A 493 -6.88 -36.95 20.60
CA ASP A 493 -5.89 -37.62 19.75
C ASP A 493 -5.17 -36.59 18.87
N HIS A 494 -3.85 -36.58 18.90
CA HIS A 494 -3.00 -35.68 18.13
C HIS A 494 -2.51 -36.36 16.83
N PHE A 495 -2.76 -35.74 15.68
CA PHE A 495 -2.23 -36.17 14.39
C PHE A 495 -1.17 -35.18 13.90
N GLY A 496 -0.02 -35.68 13.47
CA GLY A 496 1.10 -34.88 12.98
C GLY A 496 0.87 -34.23 11.61
N SER A 497 1.88 -33.49 11.13
CA SER A 497 1.81 -32.69 9.90
C SER A 497 1.44 -33.49 8.65
N GLU A 498 0.61 -32.92 7.77
CA GLU A 498 0.27 -33.47 6.45
C GLU A 498 0.89 -32.63 5.33
N THR A 499 1.24 -33.27 4.20
CA THR A 499 1.63 -32.56 2.97
C THR A 499 0.41 -32.39 2.08
N LYS A 500 0.19 -31.17 1.54
CA LYS A 500 -0.95 -30.86 0.67
C LYS A 500 -0.51 -30.25 -0.66
N VAL A 501 -1.39 -30.33 -1.65
CA VAL A 501 -1.23 -29.60 -2.91
C VAL A 501 -1.60 -28.15 -2.68
N LEU A 502 -0.73 -27.25 -3.12
CA LEU A 502 -0.92 -25.80 -3.04
C LEU A 502 -1.01 -25.22 -4.45
N GLY A 503 -2.09 -24.50 -4.74
CA GLY A 503 -2.12 -23.52 -5.81
C GLY A 503 -1.92 -22.13 -5.21
N GLN A 504 -1.11 -21.27 -5.82
CA GLN A 504 -0.93 -19.90 -5.36
C GLN A 504 -0.91 -18.95 -6.54
N PHE A 505 -1.50 -17.77 -6.38
CA PHE A 505 -1.47 -16.73 -7.40
C PHE A 505 -1.39 -15.35 -6.76
N GLY A 506 -0.74 -14.41 -7.43
CA GLY A 506 -0.53 -13.08 -6.88
C GLY A 506 -0.22 -12.04 -7.95
N ALA A 507 -0.23 -10.78 -7.53
CA ALA A 507 0.11 -9.65 -8.37
C ALA A 507 0.84 -8.58 -7.56
N GLY A 508 1.73 -7.85 -8.22
CA GLY A 508 2.53 -6.83 -7.60
C GLY A 508 3.36 -6.03 -8.57
N LEU A 509 4.36 -5.35 -8.02
CA LEU A 509 5.20 -4.38 -8.71
C LEU A 509 6.67 -4.74 -8.53
N GLU A 510 7.41 -4.72 -9.62
CA GLU A 510 8.87 -4.73 -9.62
C GLU A 510 9.39 -3.34 -10.02
N PHE A 511 10.38 -2.84 -9.28
CA PHE A 511 11.12 -1.64 -9.65
C PHE A 511 12.61 -1.92 -9.79
N ARG A 512 13.22 -1.55 -10.92
CA ARG A 512 14.68 -1.66 -11.16
C ARG A 512 15.46 -0.45 -10.63
N ILE A 513 16.07 -0.62 -9.47
CA ILE A 513 17.04 0.34 -8.88
C ILE A 513 18.27 0.46 -9.78
N ALA A 514 18.74 -0.67 -10.32
CA ALA A 514 19.74 -0.77 -11.38
C ALA A 514 19.34 -1.88 -12.37
N ARG A 515 20.04 -2.01 -13.50
CA ARG A 515 19.73 -3.04 -14.51
C ARG A 515 19.72 -4.48 -13.95
N HIS A 516 20.53 -4.73 -12.92
CA HIS A 516 20.71 -6.05 -12.31
C HIS A 516 20.17 -6.13 -10.88
N PHE A 517 19.49 -5.08 -10.39
CA PHE A 517 19.04 -4.98 -9.00
C PHE A 517 17.70 -4.27 -8.93
N GLY A 518 16.70 -4.91 -8.38
CA GLY A 518 15.36 -4.39 -8.23
C GLY A 518 14.75 -4.72 -6.88
N TRP A 519 13.62 -4.07 -6.61
CA TRP A 519 12.78 -4.29 -5.44
C TRP A 519 11.43 -4.78 -5.92
N THR A 520 10.85 -5.77 -5.25
CA THR A 520 9.56 -6.39 -5.56
C THR A 520 8.64 -6.30 -4.36
N ASN A 521 7.38 -5.94 -4.59
CA ASN A 521 6.31 -6.14 -3.62
C ASN A 521 5.13 -6.79 -4.32
N ASP A 522 4.52 -7.80 -3.68
CA ASP A 522 3.30 -8.38 -4.19
C ASP A 522 2.43 -8.99 -3.09
N LEU A 523 1.14 -9.06 -3.42
CA LEU A 523 0.11 -9.76 -2.65
C LEU A 523 -0.24 -11.05 -3.39
N SER A 524 -0.36 -12.16 -2.66
CA SER A 524 -0.73 -13.45 -3.22
C SER A 524 -1.71 -14.20 -2.34
N PHE A 525 -2.46 -15.12 -2.95
CA PHE A 525 -3.47 -15.96 -2.33
C PHE A 525 -3.14 -17.42 -2.59
N GLY A 526 -3.00 -18.19 -1.52
CA GLY A 526 -2.81 -19.64 -1.52
C GLY A 526 -4.13 -20.38 -1.36
N VAL A 527 -4.31 -21.42 -2.17
CA VAL A 527 -5.46 -22.32 -2.17
C VAL A 527 -4.98 -23.74 -1.89
N ILE A 528 -5.38 -24.29 -0.74
CA ILE A 528 -4.98 -25.63 -0.29
C ILE A 528 -6.18 -26.58 -0.42
N ASP A 529 -6.07 -27.57 -1.31
CA ASP A 529 -7.02 -28.70 -1.40
C ASP A 529 -8.53 -28.31 -1.40
N GLY A 530 -8.87 -27.17 -2.02
CA GLY A 530 -10.24 -26.65 -2.10
C GLY A 530 -10.42 -25.28 -1.45
N PRO A 531 -11.65 -24.83 -1.14
CA PRO A 531 -11.93 -23.50 -0.59
C PRO A 531 -11.67 -23.38 0.92
N ARG A 532 -11.24 -24.46 1.58
CA ARG A 532 -11.01 -24.52 3.03
C ARG A 532 -9.50 -24.51 3.25
N ASN A 533 -9.03 -23.67 4.18
CA ASN A 533 -7.61 -23.45 4.49
C ASN A 533 -6.82 -22.56 3.50
N ASN A 534 -7.46 -21.50 2.99
CA ASN A 534 -6.82 -20.53 2.11
C ASN A 534 -6.15 -19.42 2.93
N PHE A 535 -4.99 -18.96 2.47
CA PHE A 535 -4.21 -17.92 3.14
C PHE A 535 -3.76 -16.85 2.16
N GLY A 536 -3.70 -15.61 2.61
CA GLY A 536 -3.06 -14.51 1.90
C GLY A 536 -1.59 -14.38 2.33
N ILE A 537 -0.76 -13.88 1.42
CA ILE A 537 0.64 -13.56 1.68
C ILE A 537 0.97 -12.19 1.10
N LEU A 538 1.52 -11.30 1.93
CA LEU A 538 2.22 -10.09 1.52
C LEU A 538 3.73 -10.35 1.48
N ARG A 539 4.39 -9.96 0.39
CA ARG A 539 5.83 -10.17 0.15
C ARG A 539 6.53 -8.88 -0.21
N SER A 540 7.72 -8.69 0.34
CA SER A 540 8.64 -7.62 -0.06
C SER A 540 10.05 -8.17 -0.18
N GLY A 541 10.75 -7.87 -1.28
CA GLY A 541 12.02 -8.53 -1.59
C GLY A 541 12.92 -7.82 -2.59
N LEU A 542 14.15 -8.32 -2.67
CA LEU A 542 15.18 -7.84 -3.58
C LEU A 542 15.39 -8.83 -4.71
N ASN A 543 15.29 -8.33 -5.94
CA ASN A 543 15.44 -9.10 -7.16
C ASN A 543 16.78 -8.80 -7.86
N PHE A 544 17.56 -9.84 -8.11
CA PHE A 544 18.83 -9.79 -8.82
C PHE A 544 18.67 -10.35 -10.23
N ALA A 545 19.04 -9.57 -11.25
CA ALA A 545 18.90 -9.97 -12.65
C ALA A 545 20.24 -10.22 -13.34
N PHE A 546 20.30 -11.29 -14.14
CA PHE A 546 21.51 -11.76 -14.85
C PHE A 546 21.26 -12.00 -16.33
#